data_AF-A0A7J4MTG5-F1
#
_entry.id   AF-A0A7J4MTG5-F1
#
_cell.length_a   1.000
_cell.length_b   1.000
_cell.length_c   1.000
_cell.angle_alpha   90.00
_cell.angle_beta   90.00
_cell.angle_gamma   90.00
#
_symmetry.space_group_name_H-M   'P 1'
#
loop_
_entity.id
_entity.type
_entity.pdbx_description
1 polymer ?
#
loop_
_entity_poly.entity_id
_entity_poly.type
_entity_poly.pdbx_seq_one_letter_code
_entity_poly.pdbx_strand_id
1 'polypeptide(L)'
;VLWAIETMRTSGQTIAMVLRLIGAEPVWDKSGRFTGISVTPLEVLGRPRIDVLVTISGLFRDTFAYSIDRMDEAIRLVMKLDEPVEGNYLRKHYLADLANYTARGLQAAETLAGARIFGSAPGSYGTGLPEVVESTAKWDNQSQLLETYLNHMGFIYGKDIYAIDAKEVFMKQLSNVDATVQVRDSVYGVLDNDDVYQYLGGLTMAARTISGRNV
;
A
#
# COMPACT_ATOMS: atom_id res chain seq x y z
N VAL A 1 4.65 -1.79 -4.09
CA VAL A 1 5.30 -2.79 -3.19
C VAL A 1 6.52 -2.16 -2.53
N LEU A 2 6.68 -2.28 -1.21
CA LEU A 2 7.89 -1.87 -0.49
C LEU A 2 8.59 -3.05 0.18
N TRP A 3 9.88 -3.19 -0.13
CA TRP A 3 10.78 -4.17 0.47
C TRP A 3 11.83 -3.48 1.33
N ALA A 4 12.28 -4.18 2.37
CA ALA A 4 13.26 -3.64 3.31
C ALA A 4 14.61 -3.39 2.62
N ILE A 5 15.09 -4.36 1.84
CA ILE A 5 16.43 -4.33 1.25
C ILE A 5 16.58 -3.16 0.27
N GLU A 6 15.65 -3.00 -0.68
CA GLU A 6 15.64 -1.87 -1.62
C GLU A 6 15.51 -0.54 -0.90
N THR A 7 14.70 -0.47 0.15
CA THR A 7 14.55 0.74 0.96
C THR A 7 15.87 1.10 1.66
N MET A 8 16.60 0.12 2.20
CA MET A 8 17.92 0.34 2.80
C MET A 8 18.94 0.82 1.77
N ARG A 9 19.07 0.11 0.64
CA ARG A 9 20.08 0.41 -0.37
C ARG A 9 19.88 1.78 -1.01
N THR A 10 18.64 2.14 -1.27
CA THR A 10 18.27 3.42 -1.88
C THR A 10 18.10 4.55 -0.87
N SER A 11 18.27 4.28 0.43
CA SER A 11 18.00 5.25 1.50
C SER A 11 16.56 5.82 1.46
N GLY A 12 15.58 5.00 1.10
CA GLY A 12 14.16 5.35 1.15
C GLY A 12 13.55 5.94 -0.12
N GLN A 13 14.12 5.71 -1.31
CA GLN A 13 13.50 6.15 -2.58
C GLN A 13 12.08 5.61 -2.76
N THR A 14 11.81 4.40 -2.27
CA THR A 14 10.48 3.77 -2.21
C THR A 14 9.45 4.62 -1.47
N ILE A 15 9.81 5.15 -0.31
CA ILE A 15 8.96 6.01 0.52
C ILE A 15 8.83 7.39 -0.13
N ALA A 16 9.93 7.93 -0.64
CA ALA A 16 9.93 9.22 -1.35
C ALA A 16 9.00 9.20 -2.57
N MET A 17 8.94 8.08 -3.31
CA MET A 17 7.99 7.89 -4.42
C MET A 17 6.54 8.00 -3.93
N VAL A 18 6.19 7.36 -2.81
CA VAL A 18 4.85 7.46 -2.22
C VAL A 18 4.52 8.91 -1.84
N LEU A 19 5.43 9.59 -1.12
CA LEU A 19 5.25 10.99 -0.74
C LEU A 19 5.07 11.90 -1.97
N ARG A 20 5.88 11.70 -3.02
CA ARG A 20 5.78 12.50 -4.23
C ARG A 20 4.46 12.26 -4.96
N LEU A 21 3.96 11.03 -5.04
CA LEU A 21 2.67 10.71 -5.67
C LEU A 21 1.51 11.47 -5.01
N ILE A 22 1.49 11.50 -3.69
CA ILE A 22 0.49 12.23 -2.89
C ILE A 22 0.74 13.75 -2.85
N GLY A 23 1.83 14.23 -3.48
CA GLY A 23 2.17 15.65 -3.57
C GLY A 23 2.71 16.23 -2.26
N ALA A 24 3.54 15.46 -1.57
CA ALA A 24 4.19 15.83 -0.32
C ALA A 24 5.71 15.64 -0.42
N GLU A 25 6.43 16.43 0.36
CA GLU A 25 7.87 16.34 0.55
C GLU A 25 8.20 16.09 2.03
N PRO A 26 9.21 15.28 2.34
CA PRO A 26 9.67 15.09 3.72
C PRO A 26 10.20 16.38 4.35
N VAL A 27 9.95 16.53 5.66
CA VAL A 27 10.55 17.56 6.51
C VAL A 27 11.45 16.86 7.53
N TRP A 28 12.65 17.39 7.72
CA TRP A 28 13.65 16.84 8.65
C TRP A 28 14.00 17.83 9.76
N ASP A 29 14.27 17.30 10.95
CA ASP A 29 14.87 18.09 12.03
C ASP A 29 16.38 18.26 11.85
N LYS A 30 17.00 19.08 12.72
CA LYS A 30 18.45 19.33 12.71
C LYS A 30 19.31 18.08 12.89
N SER A 31 18.74 16.99 13.42
CA SER A 31 19.42 15.70 13.57
C SER A 31 19.24 14.77 12.36
N GLY A 32 18.52 15.21 11.33
CA GLY A 32 18.26 14.44 10.12
C GLY A 32 17.10 13.45 10.26
N ARG A 33 16.32 13.50 11.35
CA ARG A 33 15.15 12.63 11.50
C ARG A 33 13.96 13.23 10.75
N PHE A 34 13.21 12.37 10.07
CA PHE A 34 11.96 12.74 9.42
C PHE A 34 10.92 13.14 10.48
N THR A 35 10.42 14.37 10.46
CA THR A 35 9.45 14.84 11.47
C THR A 35 8.04 15.05 10.91
N GLY A 36 7.86 14.95 9.60
CA GLY A 36 6.57 15.16 8.96
C GLY A 36 6.73 15.48 7.49
N ILE A 37 5.70 16.10 6.92
CA ILE A 37 5.68 16.47 5.50
C ILE A 37 5.36 17.94 5.29
N SER A 38 5.88 18.49 4.20
CA SER A 38 5.42 19.71 3.56
C SER A 38 4.54 19.32 2.39
N VAL A 39 3.32 19.82 2.34
CA VAL A 39 2.39 19.55 1.24
C VAL A 39 2.65 20.55 0.12
N THR A 40 2.94 20.06 -1.09
CA THR A 40 3.03 20.91 -2.29
C THR A 40 1.62 21.39 -2.68
N PRO A 41 1.36 22.70 -2.80
CA PRO A 41 0.09 23.22 -3.29
C PRO A 41 -0.27 22.67 -4.68
N LEU A 42 -1.56 22.48 -4.98
CA LEU A 42 -2.00 21.86 -6.23
C LEU A 42 -1.53 22.65 -7.47
N GLU A 43 -1.51 23.98 -7.37
CA GLU A 43 -1.06 24.88 -8.43
C GLU A 43 0.42 24.66 -8.77
N VAL A 44 1.24 24.38 -7.76
CA VAL A 44 2.67 24.08 -7.91
C VAL A 44 2.87 22.62 -8.32
N LEU A 45 2.02 21.71 -7.84
CA LEU A 45 2.08 20.28 -8.14
C LEU A 45 1.80 20.01 -9.63
N GLY A 46 0.94 20.82 -10.27
CA GLY A 46 0.64 20.77 -11.70
C GLY A 46 -0.15 19.54 -12.15
N ARG A 47 -0.66 18.74 -11.20
CA ARG A 47 -1.48 17.54 -11.43
C ARG A 47 -2.29 17.22 -10.17
N PRO A 48 -3.32 16.35 -10.26
CA PRO A 48 -3.96 15.79 -9.08
C PRO A 48 -3.00 15.00 -8.18
N ARG A 49 -3.32 14.95 -6.88
CA ARG A 49 -2.70 13.99 -5.94
C ARG A 49 -3.21 12.60 -6.25
N ILE A 50 -2.28 11.67 -6.41
CA ILE A 50 -2.60 10.29 -6.77
C ILE A 50 -2.83 9.48 -5.50
N ASP A 51 -3.90 8.69 -5.47
CA ASP A 51 -4.15 7.73 -4.40
C ASP A 51 -3.18 6.56 -4.49
N VAL A 52 -2.77 6.02 -3.34
CA VAL A 52 -1.69 5.04 -3.23
C VAL A 52 -2.12 3.87 -2.36
N LEU A 53 -2.02 2.65 -2.90
CA LEU A 53 -2.09 1.42 -2.12
C LEU A 53 -0.67 0.87 -1.92
N VAL A 54 -0.22 0.80 -0.68
CA VAL A 54 1.12 0.36 -0.31
C VAL A 54 1.05 -1.04 0.26
N THR A 55 1.65 -2.02 -0.42
CA THR A 55 1.92 -3.33 0.17
C THR A 55 3.35 -3.40 0.70
N ILE A 56 3.52 -3.81 1.96
CA ILE A 56 4.82 -3.97 2.62
C ILE A 56 5.18 -5.45 2.81
N SER A 57 6.44 -5.80 2.61
CA SER A 57 6.95 -7.12 3.02
C SER A 57 6.98 -7.26 4.55
N GLY A 58 6.97 -8.50 5.06
CA GLY A 58 7.11 -8.76 6.49
C GLY A 58 8.42 -8.19 7.06
N LEU A 59 9.53 -8.30 6.33
CA LEU A 59 10.80 -7.71 6.75
C LEU A 59 10.73 -6.17 6.80
N PHE A 60 10.00 -5.53 5.89
CA PHE A 60 9.78 -4.08 5.93
C PHE A 60 8.97 -3.68 7.16
N ARG A 61 7.89 -4.41 7.48
CA ARG A 61 7.11 -4.23 8.72
C ARG A 61 8.00 -4.26 9.95
N ASP A 62 8.87 -5.27 10.04
CA ASP A 62 9.69 -5.49 11.23
C ASP A 62 10.84 -4.48 11.36
N THR A 63 11.34 -3.97 10.23
CA THR A 63 12.51 -3.07 10.23
C THR A 63 12.14 -1.59 10.26
N PHE A 64 11.02 -1.21 9.64
CA PHE A 64 10.68 0.18 9.34
C PHE A 64 9.37 0.64 9.99
N ALA A 65 9.06 0.14 11.20
CA ALA A 65 7.85 0.52 11.94
C ALA A 65 7.69 2.06 12.06
N TYR A 66 8.78 2.76 12.37
CA TYR A 66 8.76 4.22 12.41
C TYR A 66 8.36 4.85 11.05
N SER A 67 8.91 4.34 9.95
CA SER A 67 8.58 4.85 8.61
C SER A 67 7.14 4.54 8.21
N ILE A 68 6.58 3.41 8.65
CA ILE A 68 5.18 3.06 8.44
C ILE A 68 4.26 4.08 9.11
N ASP A 69 4.49 4.37 10.39
CA ASP A 69 3.73 5.38 11.14
C ASP A 69 3.75 6.74 10.43
N ARG A 70 4.96 7.19 10.07
CA ARG A 70 5.20 8.47 9.42
C ARG A 70 4.56 8.56 8.03
N MET A 71 4.59 7.46 7.28
CA MET A 71 3.96 7.38 5.96
C MET A 71 2.43 7.37 6.07
N ASP A 72 1.87 6.65 7.03
CA ASP A 72 0.42 6.64 7.29
C ASP A 72 -0.07 8.03 7.72
N GLU A 73 0.62 8.69 8.64
CA GLU A 73 0.31 10.07 9.04
C GLU A 73 0.32 11.03 7.85
N ALA A 74 1.32 10.94 6.97
CA ALA A 74 1.40 11.75 5.77
C ALA A 74 0.21 11.51 4.81
N ILE A 75 -0.11 10.24 4.56
CA ILE A 75 -1.24 9.85 3.70
C ILE A 75 -2.57 10.33 4.30
N ARG A 76 -2.78 10.15 5.61
CA ARG A 76 -3.98 10.60 6.34
C ARG A 76 -4.12 12.12 6.39
N LEU A 77 -3.01 12.84 6.51
CA LEU A 77 -3.01 14.30 6.43
C LEU A 77 -3.47 14.75 5.05
N VAL A 78 -2.87 14.19 3.99
CA VAL A 78 -3.16 14.60 2.61
C VAL A 78 -4.60 14.28 2.18
N MET A 79 -5.16 13.13 2.58
CA MET A 79 -6.56 12.80 2.24
C MET A 79 -7.58 13.71 2.95
N LYS A 80 -7.21 14.34 4.07
CA LYS A 80 -8.08 15.22 4.86
C LYS A 80 -7.98 16.71 4.48
N LEU A 81 -7.05 17.09 3.61
CA LEU A 81 -6.92 18.47 3.09
C LEU A 81 -8.22 18.97 2.48
N ASP A 82 -8.52 20.26 2.66
CA ASP A 82 -9.68 20.91 2.05
C ASP A 82 -9.41 21.26 0.58
N GLU A 83 -9.43 20.23 -0.26
CA GLU A 83 -9.19 20.33 -1.70
C GLU A 83 -10.37 19.71 -2.47
N PRO A 84 -10.62 20.13 -3.72
CA PRO A 84 -11.58 19.45 -4.59
C PRO A 84 -11.16 18.00 -4.85
N VAL A 85 -12.13 17.09 -4.90
CA VAL A 85 -11.87 15.65 -5.07
C VAL A 85 -11.26 15.31 -6.44
N GLU A 86 -11.42 16.18 -7.42
CA GLU A 86 -10.81 16.12 -8.75
C GLU A 86 -9.31 16.44 -8.71
N GLY A 87 -8.88 17.24 -7.72
CA GLY A 87 -7.47 17.57 -7.47
C GLY A 87 -6.80 16.64 -6.45
N ASN A 88 -7.58 15.85 -5.70
CA ASN A 88 -7.07 14.98 -4.64
C ASN A 88 -7.81 13.63 -4.63
N TYR A 89 -7.25 12.63 -5.31
CA TYR A 89 -7.87 11.30 -5.40
C TYR A 89 -7.81 10.51 -4.09
N LEU A 90 -6.84 10.81 -3.22
CA LEU A 90 -6.82 10.32 -1.84
C LEU A 90 -8.09 10.71 -1.09
N ARG A 91 -8.42 12.02 -1.13
CA ARG A 91 -9.64 12.57 -0.52
C ARG A 91 -10.89 12.00 -1.17
N LYS A 92 -10.93 11.94 -2.50
CA LYS A 92 -12.06 11.38 -3.27
C LYS A 92 -12.44 9.98 -2.77
N HIS A 93 -11.47 9.08 -2.72
CA HIS A 93 -11.73 7.69 -2.33
C HIS A 93 -11.97 7.56 -0.83
N TYR A 94 -11.22 8.29 0.01
CA TYR A 94 -11.44 8.32 1.46
C TYR A 94 -12.88 8.73 1.82
N LEU A 95 -13.40 9.80 1.23
CA LEU A 95 -14.76 10.27 1.51
C LEU A 95 -15.83 9.26 1.04
N ALA A 96 -15.62 8.64 -0.11
CA ALA A 96 -16.52 7.60 -0.63
C ALA A 96 -16.54 6.36 0.29
N ASP A 97 -15.37 5.89 0.70
CA ASP A 97 -15.24 4.74 1.60
C ASP A 97 -15.81 5.07 3.00
N LEU A 98 -15.53 6.26 3.53
CA LEU A 98 -16.05 6.72 4.81
C LEU A 98 -17.58 6.79 4.81
N ALA A 99 -18.18 7.37 3.77
CA ALA A 99 -19.64 7.44 3.65
C ALA A 99 -20.26 6.03 3.61
N ASN A 100 -19.69 5.12 2.83
CA ASN A 100 -20.14 3.74 2.74
C ASN A 100 -20.01 2.98 4.08
N TYR A 101 -18.85 3.08 4.73
CA TYR A 101 -18.59 2.37 5.98
C TYR A 101 -19.41 2.91 7.15
N THR A 102 -19.64 4.23 7.20
CA THR A 102 -20.55 4.85 8.16
C THR A 102 -22.00 4.43 7.93
N ALA A 103 -22.47 4.41 6.68
CA ALA A 103 -23.81 3.93 6.34
C ALA A 103 -24.05 2.46 6.73
N ARG A 104 -22.99 1.64 6.72
CA ARG A 104 -23.01 0.25 7.19
C ARG A 104 -22.87 0.10 8.71
N GLY A 105 -22.64 1.19 9.44
CA GLY A 105 -22.48 1.17 10.91
C GLY A 105 -21.18 0.55 11.40
N LEU A 106 -20.10 0.59 10.61
CA LEU A 106 -18.80 0.05 11.04
C LEU A 106 -18.18 0.95 12.11
N GLN A 107 -17.86 0.38 13.29
CA GLN A 107 -17.38 1.13 14.46
C GLN A 107 -16.07 1.90 14.21
N ALA A 108 -15.22 1.40 13.30
CA ALA A 108 -13.93 1.99 12.95
C ALA A 108 -13.90 2.61 11.53
N ALA A 109 -15.04 3.12 11.05
CA ALA A 109 -15.21 3.61 9.67
C ALA A 109 -14.09 4.57 9.22
N GLU A 110 -13.69 5.54 10.06
CA GLU A 110 -12.58 6.45 9.73
C GLU A 110 -11.22 5.74 9.59
N THR A 111 -10.92 4.81 10.49
CA THR A 111 -9.68 4.04 10.46
C THR A 111 -9.61 3.18 9.19
N LEU A 112 -10.70 2.51 8.86
CA LEU A 112 -10.82 1.62 7.70
C LEU A 112 -10.82 2.40 6.38
N ALA A 113 -11.54 3.51 6.28
CA ALA A 113 -11.58 4.33 5.07
C ALA A 113 -10.22 4.97 4.76
N GLY A 114 -9.45 5.32 5.80
CA GLY A 114 -8.11 5.89 5.66
C GLY A 114 -6.99 4.87 5.44
N ALA A 115 -7.29 3.56 5.42
CA ALA A 115 -6.28 2.52 5.31
C ALA A 115 -5.66 2.49 3.90
N ARG A 116 -4.33 2.64 3.82
CA ARG A 116 -3.56 2.54 2.56
C ARG A 116 -2.31 1.67 2.63
N ILE A 117 -1.91 1.22 3.83
CA ILE A 117 -0.73 0.38 4.01
C ILE A 117 -1.17 -1.01 4.49
N PHE A 118 -0.83 -2.01 3.71
CA PHE A 118 -1.21 -3.41 3.91
C PHE A 118 0.01 -4.32 3.91
N GLY A 119 -0.02 -5.40 4.67
CA GLY A 119 1.10 -6.34 4.78
C GLY A 119 0.69 -7.70 5.30
N SER A 120 1.69 -8.55 5.56
CA SER A 120 1.47 -9.86 6.17
C SER A 120 1.17 -9.78 7.66
N ALA A 121 0.47 -10.77 8.22
CA ALA A 121 0.24 -10.88 9.66
C ALA A 121 1.56 -10.90 10.47
N PRO A 122 1.57 -10.46 11.73
CA PRO A 122 2.76 -10.52 12.58
C PRO A 122 3.32 -11.94 12.66
N GLY A 123 4.62 -12.09 12.50
CA GLY A 123 5.30 -13.40 12.50
C GLY A 123 5.20 -14.19 11.19
N SER A 124 4.44 -13.72 10.19
CA SER A 124 4.43 -14.29 8.85
C SER A 124 5.14 -13.40 7.82
N TYR A 125 5.67 -14.05 6.78
CA TYR A 125 6.44 -13.47 5.69
C TYR A 125 5.95 -14.05 4.36
N GLY A 126 6.22 -13.34 3.26
CA GLY A 126 5.74 -13.73 1.93
C GLY A 126 4.24 -13.50 1.73
N THR A 127 3.76 -13.79 0.53
CA THR A 127 2.35 -13.62 0.14
C THR A 127 1.56 -14.94 0.09
N GLY A 128 2.21 -16.05 0.44
CA GLY A 128 1.66 -17.42 0.34
C GLY A 128 1.57 -17.96 -1.08
N LEU A 129 1.87 -17.14 -2.09
CA LEU A 129 1.82 -17.53 -3.49
C LEU A 129 2.92 -18.53 -3.90
N PRO A 130 4.18 -18.43 -3.45
CA PRO A 130 5.21 -19.41 -3.83
C PRO A 130 4.81 -20.84 -3.50
N GLU A 131 4.29 -21.07 -2.29
CA GLU A 131 3.91 -22.40 -1.82
C GLU A 131 2.79 -23.01 -2.68
N VAL A 132 1.85 -22.18 -3.16
CA VAL A 132 0.75 -22.63 -4.02
C VAL A 132 1.21 -22.83 -5.46
N VAL A 133 2.00 -21.90 -6.02
CA VAL A 133 2.48 -21.94 -7.40
C VAL A 133 3.41 -23.15 -7.63
N GLU A 134 4.34 -23.40 -6.71
CA GLU A 134 5.24 -24.55 -6.77
C GLU A 134 4.51 -25.87 -6.58
N SER A 135 3.44 -25.85 -5.77
CA SER A 135 2.52 -26.99 -5.62
C SER A 135 1.56 -27.04 -6.81
N THR A 136 2.05 -27.37 -8.00
CA THR A 136 1.27 -27.41 -9.26
C THR A 136 -0.01 -28.25 -9.25
N ALA A 137 -0.23 -29.08 -8.22
CA ALA A 137 -1.45 -29.86 -7.99
C ALA A 137 -2.44 -29.23 -6.99
N LYS A 138 -2.12 -28.09 -6.36
CA LYS A 138 -2.94 -27.46 -5.30
C LYS A 138 -3.80 -26.31 -5.78
N TRP A 139 -3.75 -25.96 -7.06
CA TRP A 139 -4.62 -24.94 -7.63
C TRP A 139 -4.97 -25.24 -9.08
N ASP A 140 -6.23 -25.04 -9.43
CA ASP A 140 -6.79 -25.25 -10.77
C ASP A 140 -7.23 -23.94 -11.41
N ASN A 141 -7.35 -22.86 -10.63
CA ASN A 141 -7.80 -21.56 -11.11
C ASN A 141 -7.20 -20.37 -10.35
N GLN A 142 -7.20 -19.21 -11.00
CA GLN A 142 -6.65 -17.96 -10.48
C GLN A 142 -7.37 -17.45 -9.21
N SER A 143 -8.61 -17.88 -8.95
CA SER A 143 -9.36 -17.47 -7.74
C SER A 143 -8.74 -18.03 -6.46
N GLN A 144 -8.14 -19.23 -6.51
CA GLN A 144 -7.42 -19.80 -5.37
C GLN A 144 -6.15 -18.99 -5.05
N LEU A 145 -5.41 -18.57 -6.08
CA LEU A 145 -4.25 -17.68 -5.91
C LEU A 145 -4.66 -16.32 -5.34
N LEU A 146 -5.78 -15.75 -5.81
CA LEU A 146 -6.33 -14.51 -5.27
C LEU A 146 -6.66 -14.66 -3.78
N GLU A 147 -7.36 -15.72 -3.41
CA GLU A 147 -7.76 -15.94 -2.02
C GLU A 147 -6.55 -16.08 -1.10
N THR A 148 -5.54 -16.87 -1.49
CA THR A 148 -4.28 -16.97 -0.76
C THR A 148 -3.63 -15.60 -0.57
N TYR A 149 -3.48 -14.83 -1.64
CA TYR A 149 -2.87 -13.51 -1.56
C TYR A 149 -3.64 -12.57 -0.63
N LEU A 150 -4.97 -12.52 -0.73
CA LEU A 150 -5.82 -11.68 0.12
C LEU A 150 -5.75 -12.08 1.59
N ASN A 151 -5.73 -13.37 1.88
CA ASN A 151 -5.64 -13.89 3.25
C ASN A 151 -4.27 -13.59 3.88
N HIS A 152 -3.20 -13.57 3.07
CA HIS A 152 -1.87 -13.27 3.57
C HIS A 152 -1.59 -11.78 3.68
N MET A 153 -2.08 -10.94 2.76
CA MET A 153 -1.70 -9.52 2.65
C MET A 153 -2.76 -8.54 3.13
N GLY A 154 -3.91 -9.02 3.61
CA GLY A 154 -5.08 -8.21 3.98
C GLY A 154 -5.01 -7.48 5.34
N PHE A 155 -3.83 -7.32 5.93
CA PHE A 155 -3.67 -6.71 7.26
C PHE A 155 -3.24 -5.25 7.16
N ILE A 156 -3.99 -4.34 7.80
CA ILE A 156 -3.69 -2.90 7.81
C ILE A 156 -2.55 -2.60 8.80
N TYR A 157 -1.65 -1.72 8.37
CA TYR A 157 -0.61 -1.11 9.20
C TYR A 157 -0.68 0.42 9.12
N GLY A 158 -0.22 1.10 10.15
CA GLY A 158 -0.18 2.56 10.19
C GLY A 158 0.03 3.09 11.59
N LYS A 159 -0.15 4.40 11.75
CA LYS A 159 0.02 5.06 13.05
C LYS A 159 -1.04 4.55 14.03
N ASP A 160 -0.57 3.95 15.12
CA ASP A 160 -1.42 3.32 16.15
C ASP A 160 -2.29 2.17 15.60
N ILE A 161 -1.94 1.61 14.44
CA ILE A 161 -2.61 0.50 13.77
C ILE A 161 -1.60 -0.60 13.50
N TYR A 162 -1.79 -1.74 14.15
CA TYR A 162 -0.91 -2.89 14.02
C TYR A 162 -1.70 -4.15 13.66
N ALA A 163 -1.63 -4.53 12.39
CA ALA A 163 -2.19 -5.77 11.85
C ALA A 163 -3.70 -5.98 12.08
N ILE A 164 -4.52 -4.98 11.72
CA ILE A 164 -5.97 -5.18 11.67
C ILE A 164 -6.30 -6.04 10.43
N ASP A 165 -6.87 -7.23 10.63
CA ASP A 165 -7.41 -8.04 9.53
C ASP A 165 -8.58 -7.28 8.88
N ALA A 166 -8.38 -6.86 7.63
CA ALA A 166 -9.34 -6.07 6.89
C ALA A 166 -9.37 -6.48 5.42
N LYS A 167 -9.45 -7.79 5.16
CA LYS A 167 -9.55 -8.35 3.80
C LYS A 167 -10.58 -7.62 2.92
N GLU A 168 -11.76 -7.30 3.44
CA GLU A 168 -12.80 -6.57 2.68
C GLU A 168 -12.34 -5.16 2.27
N VAL A 169 -11.68 -4.44 3.19
CA VAL A 169 -11.12 -3.11 2.91
C VAL A 169 -9.99 -3.21 1.90
N PHE A 170 -9.12 -4.22 2.01
CA PHE A 170 -8.05 -4.44 1.05
C PHE A 170 -8.60 -4.70 -0.35
N MET A 171 -9.65 -5.53 -0.47
CA MET A 171 -10.35 -5.74 -1.74
C MET A 171 -10.94 -4.44 -2.31
N LYS A 172 -11.56 -3.60 -1.47
CA LYS A 172 -12.07 -2.29 -1.89
C LYS A 172 -10.95 -1.36 -2.39
N GLN A 173 -9.78 -1.37 -1.78
CA GLN A 173 -8.65 -0.57 -2.26
C GLN A 173 -8.08 -1.13 -3.56
N LEU A 174 -7.97 -2.45 -3.69
CA LEU A 174 -7.52 -3.12 -4.92
C LEU A 174 -8.41 -2.80 -6.13
N SER A 175 -9.72 -2.59 -5.93
CA SER A 175 -10.63 -2.21 -7.04
C SER A 175 -10.28 -0.86 -7.67
N ASN A 176 -9.62 0.03 -6.92
CA ASN A 176 -9.26 1.38 -7.35
C ASN A 176 -7.86 1.44 -8.00
N VAL A 177 -7.12 0.32 -8.06
CA VAL A 177 -5.75 0.30 -8.59
C VAL A 177 -5.80 0.31 -10.12
N ASP A 178 -5.10 1.28 -10.71
CA ASP A 178 -4.94 1.42 -12.17
C ASP A 178 -3.55 1.03 -12.68
N ALA A 179 -2.55 0.98 -11.79
CA ALA A 179 -1.19 0.55 -12.10
C ALA A 179 -0.50 0.00 -10.84
N THR A 180 0.38 -0.98 -11.01
CA THR A 180 1.23 -1.51 -9.95
C THR A 180 2.70 -1.21 -10.22
N VAL A 181 3.44 -0.87 -9.15
CA VAL A 181 4.87 -0.53 -9.26
C VAL A 181 5.66 -1.11 -8.10
N GLN A 182 6.91 -1.42 -8.40
CA GLN A 182 7.94 -1.77 -7.43
C GLN A 182 9.26 -1.13 -7.86
N VAL A 183 9.86 -0.34 -6.97
CA VAL A 183 11.24 0.13 -7.16
C VAL A 183 12.17 -1.05 -6.92
N ARG A 184 13.13 -1.25 -7.82
CA ARG A 184 14.13 -2.31 -7.74
C ARG A 184 15.52 -1.69 -7.75
N ASP A 185 16.30 -2.07 -6.77
CA ASP A 185 17.74 -1.80 -6.68
C ASP A 185 18.44 -3.10 -6.29
N SER A 186 18.73 -3.92 -7.31
CA SER A 186 19.23 -5.28 -7.09
C SER A 186 20.16 -5.74 -8.20
N VAL A 187 21.10 -6.59 -7.82
CA VAL A 187 21.95 -7.36 -8.74
C VAL A 187 21.22 -8.58 -9.32
N TYR A 188 20.08 -8.96 -8.73
CA TYR A 188 19.20 -10.02 -9.23
C TYR A 188 18.13 -9.43 -10.14
N GLY A 189 17.85 -10.11 -11.24
CA GLY A 189 16.79 -9.81 -12.19
C GLY A 189 15.39 -10.03 -11.61
N VAL A 190 14.37 -9.90 -12.48
CA VAL A 190 12.96 -10.13 -12.11
C VAL A 190 12.63 -11.62 -11.99
N LEU A 191 13.37 -12.48 -12.69
CA LEU A 191 13.12 -13.93 -12.75
C LEU A 191 14.10 -14.75 -11.92
N ASP A 192 15.02 -14.10 -11.20
CA ASP A 192 16.07 -14.79 -10.43
C ASP A 192 15.56 -15.33 -9.08
N ASN A 193 14.44 -14.80 -8.59
CA ASN A 193 13.77 -15.29 -7.39
C ASN A 193 12.25 -15.15 -7.51
N ASP A 194 11.56 -15.78 -6.58
CA ASP A 194 10.11 -15.81 -6.49
C ASP A 194 9.51 -14.50 -5.93
N ASP A 195 10.27 -13.78 -5.10
CA ASP A 195 9.82 -12.56 -4.39
C ASP A 195 9.10 -11.58 -5.33
N VAL A 196 9.65 -11.31 -6.50
CA VAL A 196 9.11 -10.29 -7.41
C VAL A 196 7.72 -10.67 -7.91
N TYR A 197 7.52 -11.90 -8.35
CA TYR A 197 6.20 -12.31 -8.80
C TYR A 197 5.23 -12.49 -7.64
N GLN A 198 5.68 -12.98 -6.47
CA GLN A 198 4.76 -13.18 -5.36
C GLN A 198 4.23 -11.85 -4.80
N TYR A 199 5.04 -10.78 -4.83
CA TYR A 199 4.63 -9.45 -4.37
C TYR A 199 4.05 -8.58 -5.49
N LEU A 200 4.83 -8.22 -6.52
CA LEU A 200 4.36 -7.35 -7.60
C LEU A 200 3.37 -8.08 -8.50
N GLY A 201 3.69 -9.32 -8.91
CA GLY A 201 2.79 -10.15 -9.70
C GLY A 201 1.50 -10.48 -8.94
N GLY A 202 1.60 -10.85 -7.67
CA GLY A 202 0.46 -11.10 -6.78
C GLY A 202 -0.45 -9.89 -6.62
N LEU A 203 0.13 -8.71 -6.37
CA LEU A 203 -0.63 -7.45 -6.30
C LEU A 203 -1.34 -7.14 -7.62
N THR A 204 -0.65 -7.29 -8.75
CA THR A 204 -1.18 -7.02 -10.09
C THR A 204 -2.31 -7.98 -10.43
N MET A 205 -2.11 -9.28 -10.16
CA MET A 205 -3.15 -10.31 -10.30
C MET A 205 -4.36 -9.98 -9.44
N ALA A 206 -4.17 -9.58 -8.18
CA ALA A 206 -5.26 -9.27 -7.28
C ALA A 206 -6.07 -8.04 -7.73
N ALA A 207 -5.37 -6.96 -8.07
CA ALA A 207 -5.99 -5.73 -8.60
C ALA A 207 -6.76 -5.99 -9.90
N ARG A 208 -6.16 -6.71 -10.86
CA ARG A 208 -6.80 -7.07 -12.13
C ARG A 208 -8.05 -7.92 -11.93
N THR A 209 -7.96 -8.94 -11.07
CA THR A 209 -9.10 -9.85 -10.81
C THR A 209 -10.25 -9.12 -10.13
N ILE A 210 -9.97 -8.26 -9.15
CA ILE A 210 -11.00 -7.56 -8.38
C ILE A 210 -11.63 -6.41 -9.18
N SER A 211 -10.82 -5.64 -9.91
CA SER A 211 -11.30 -4.50 -10.69
C SER A 211 -11.99 -4.91 -12.00
N GLY A 212 -11.69 -6.11 -12.52
CA GLY A 212 -12.15 -6.56 -13.84
C GLY A 212 -11.52 -5.79 -15.01
N ARG A 213 -10.49 -4.98 -14.75
CA ARG A 213 -9.79 -4.14 -15.73
C ARG A 213 -8.34 -4.58 -15.86
N ASN A 214 -7.71 -4.25 -16.98
CA ASN A 214 -6.26 -4.35 -17.09
C ASN A 214 -5.61 -3.32 -16.17
N VAL A 215 -4.57 -3.76 -15.46
CA VAL A 215 -3.79 -3.03 -14.45
C VAL A 215 -2.32 -3.23 -14.76
#